data_AF-A0A150KHI7-F1
#
_entry.id   AF-A0A150KHI7-F1
#
_cell.length_a   1.000
_cell.length_b   1.000
_cell.length_c   1.000
_cell.angle_alpha   90.00
_cell.angle_beta   90.00
_cell.angle_gamma   90.00
#
_symmetry.space_group_name_H-M   'P 1'
#
loop_
_entity.id
_entity.type
_entity.pdbx_description
1 polymer ?
#
loop_
_entity_poly.entity_id
_entity_poly.type
_entity_poly.pdbx_seq_one_letter_code
_entity_poly.pdbx_strand_id
1 'polypeptide(L)' 'MMKIVITSINFNYKNGYDGDYTSVNLYFNSVGSTFNISGFIEVTNDEYASAAGDTSKLEDLVKKKVEANIKDTTATTTAG' A
#
# COMPACT_ATOMS: atom_id res chain seq x y z
N MET A 1 -10.01 -0.59 15.17
CA MET A 1 -8.74 -0.06 14.63
C MET A 1 -8.27 -1.03 13.56
N MET A 2 -7.97 -0.57 12.35
CA MET A 2 -7.57 -1.44 11.24
C MET A 2 -6.13 -1.91 11.47
N LYS A 3 -5.92 -3.21 11.69
CA LYS A 3 -4.58 -3.79 11.83
C LYS A 3 -4.07 -4.18 10.45
N ILE A 4 -3.10 -3.43 9.96
CA ILE A 4 -2.39 -3.72 8.72
C ILE A 4 -1.13 -4.53 9.04
N VAL A 5 -0.90 -5.59 8.27
CA VAL A 5 0.32 -6.38 8.31
C VAL A 5 0.89 -6.41 6.91
N ILE A 6 2.11 -5.90 6.74
CA ILE A 6 2.82 -5.98 5.47
C ILE A 6 3.37 -7.40 5.32
N THR A 7 3.01 -8.07 4.24
CA THR A 7 3.38 -9.47 3.98
C THR A 7 4.55 -9.58 3.01
N SER A 8 4.71 -8.61 2.11
CA SER A 8 5.79 -8.59 1.12
C SER A 8 5.98 -7.19 0.55
N ILE A 9 7.20 -6.95 0.04
CA ILE A 9 7.60 -5.70 -0.60
C ILE A 9 8.20 -6.08 -1.95
N ASN A 10 7.68 -5.50 -3.03
CA ASN A 10 8.19 -5.69 -4.38
C ASN A 10 8.62 -4.35 -4.97
N PHE A 11 9.85 -4.28 -5.47
CA PHE A 11 10.39 -3.09 -6.10
C PHE A 11 10.18 -3.19 -7.62
N ASN A 12 9.50 -2.21 -8.20
CA ASN A 12 9.30 -2.13 -9.63
C ASN A 12 10.47 -1.38 -10.24
N TYR A 13 11.15 -1.96 -11.23
CA TYR A 13 12.33 -1.36 -11.85
C TYR A 13 12.06 -1.00 -13.31
N LYS A 14 12.51 0.18 -13.75
CA LYS A 14 12.26 0.67 -15.12
C LYS A 14 12.94 -0.19 -16.20
N ASN A 15 14.12 -0.71 -15.89
CA ASN A 15 15.02 -1.40 -16.83
C ASN A 15 15.64 -2.67 -16.23
N GLY A 16 14.88 -3.44 -15.44
CA GLY A 16 15.41 -4.59 -14.71
C GLY A 16 16.22 -4.19 -13.46
N TYR A 17 16.79 -5.18 -12.77
CA TYR A 17 17.36 -5.01 -11.42
C TYR A 17 18.55 -4.02 -11.34
N ASP A 18 19.21 -3.76 -12.47
CA ASP A 18 20.34 -2.81 -12.56
C ASP A 18 19.90 -1.34 -12.67
N GLY A 19 18.60 -1.07 -12.87
CA GLY A 19 18.05 0.29 -12.92
C GLY A 19 17.56 0.79 -11.57
N ASP A 20 17.29 2.09 -11.46
CA ASP A 20 16.56 2.63 -10.32
C ASP A 20 15.15 2.02 -10.28
N TYR A 21 14.69 1.65 -9.08
CA TYR A 21 13.28 1.32 -8.89
C TYR A 21 12.44 2.57 -9.15
N THR A 22 11.27 2.43 -9.77
CA THR A 22 10.34 3.53 -10.10
C THR A 22 9.19 3.65 -9.13
N SER A 23 8.82 2.52 -8.52
CA SER A 23 7.79 2.44 -7.49
C SER A 23 7.99 1.18 -6.65
N VAL A 24 7.29 1.12 -5.53
CA VAL A 24 7.32 -0.03 -4.61
C VAL A 24 5.89 -0.50 -4.37
N ASN A 25 5.65 -1.79 -4.58
CA ASN A 25 4.40 -2.46 -4.27
C ASN A 25 4.48 -3.07 -2.86
N LEU A 26 3.72 -2.51 -1.93
CA LEU A 26 3.58 -3.03 -0.57
C LEU A 26 2.37 -3.94 -0.49
N TYR A 27 2.61 -5.24 -0.32
CA TYR A 27 1.56 -6.23 -0.12
C TYR A 27 1.16 -6.24 1.34
N PHE A 28 -0.13 -6.21 1.60
CA PHE A 28 -0.65 -6.15 2.94
C PHE A 28 -1.87 -7.04 3.12
N ASN A 29 -2.02 -7.50 4.36
CA ASN A 29 -3.24 -8.08 4.88
C ASN A 29 -3.77 -7.22 6.01
N SER A 30 -5.03 -6.83 5.91
CA SER A 30 -5.78 -6.16 6.96
C SER A 30 -6.65 -7.19 7.65
N VAL A 31 -6.40 -7.40 8.94
CA VAL A 31 -7.21 -8.27 9.80
C VAL A 31 -8.09 -7.38 10.66
N GLY A 32 -9.32 -7.18 10.22
CA GLY A 32 -10.36 -6.50 10.97
C GLY A 32 -11.38 -7.49 11.53
N SER A 33 -12.07 -7.13 12.62
CA SER A 33 -13.11 -7.97 13.23
C SER A 33 -14.30 -8.28 12.32
N THR A 34 -14.47 -7.52 11.23
CA THR A 34 -15.65 -7.61 10.35
C THR A 34 -15.30 -7.73 8.86
N PHE A 35 -14.10 -7.32 8.44
CA PHE A 35 -13.66 -7.35 7.05
C PHE A 35 -12.18 -7.70 6.97
N ASN A 36 -11.86 -8.70 6.15
CA ASN A 36 -10.48 -9.04 5.79
C ASN A 36 -10.21 -8.43 4.41
N ILE A 37 -9.21 -7.56 4.32
CA ILE A 37 -8.81 -6.90 3.06
C ILE A 37 -7.36 -7.30 2.79
N SER A 38 -7.10 -7.90 1.64
CA SER A 38 -5.76 -8.26 1.20
C SER A 38 -5.50 -7.67 -0.18
N GLY A 39 -4.32 -7.11 -0.38
CA GLY A 39 -3.96 -6.52 -1.67
C GLY A 39 -2.56 -5.94 -1.66
N PHE A 40 -2.28 -5.13 -2.67
CA PHE A 40 -1.08 -4.31 -2.72
C PHE A 40 -1.44 -2.85 -2.91
N ILE A 41 -0.57 -1.97 -2.43
CA ILE A 41 -0.57 -0.57 -2.79
C ILE A 41 0.73 -0.22 -3.49
N GLU A 42 0.65 0.60 -4.53
CA GLU A 42 1.84 1.17 -5.16
C GLU A 42 2.18 2.50 -4.46
N VAL A 43 3.44 2.64 -4.06
CA VAL A 43 3.99 3.86 -3.46
C VAL A 43 5.16 4.35 -4.29
N THR A 44 5.37 5.66 -4.30
CA THR A 44 6.54 6.24 -4.95
C THR A 44 7.81 5.96 -4.14
N ASN A 45 8.96 6.18 -4.77
CA ASN A 45 10.25 6.00 -4.10
C ASN A 45 10.40 6.91 -2.89
N ASP A 46 9.97 8.17 -2.97
CA ASP A 46 10.08 9.13 -1.88
C ASP A 46 9.17 8.75 -0.69
N GLU A 47 7.95 8.26 -1.00
CA GLU A 47 7.03 7.74 0.01
C GLU A 47 7.64 6.53 0.74
N TYR A 48 8.22 5.60 -0.04
CA TYR A 48 8.87 4.43 0.51
C TYR A 48 10.12 4.80 1.31
N ALA A 49 11.04 5.59 0.76
CA ALA A 49 12.29 5.98 1.41
C ALA A 49 12.09 6.73 2.73
N SER A 50 11.02 7.54 2.83
CA SER A 50 10.66 8.28 4.05
C SER A 50 10.13 7.37 5.17
N ALA A 51 9.62 6.18 4.82
CA ALA A 51 9.09 5.18 5.74
C ALA A 51 10.00 3.95 5.91
N ALA A 52 10.92 3.73 4.98
CA ALA A 52 11.81 2.58 4.93
C ALA A 52 12.66 2.51 6.22
N GLY A 53 12.71 1.32 6.82
CA GLY A 53 13.37 1.10 8.11
C GLY A 53 12.47 1.31 9.34
N ASP A 54 11.24 1.78 9.17
CA ASP A 54 10.25 1.90 10.24
C ASP A 54 8.93 1.22 9.83
N THR A 55 8.70 0.04 10.40
CA THR A 55 7.50 -0.77 10.11
C THR A 55 6.21 -0.01 10.43
N SER A 56 6.20 0.82 11.49
CA SER A 56 5.00 1.57 11.86
C SER A 56 4.65 2.62 10.80
N LYS A 57 5.66 3.28 10.24
CA LYS A 57 5.47 4.26 9.15
C LYS A 57 5.02 3.60 7.86
N LEU A 58 5.56 2.42 7.54
CA LEU A 58 5.12 1.65 6.38
C LEU A 58 3.66 1.19 6.53
N GLU A 59 3.26 0.72 7.72
CA GLU A 59 1.86 0.39 8.00
C GLU A 59 0.94 1.61 7.86
N ASP A 60 1.35 2.78 8.35
CA ASP A 60 0.57 4.00 8.21
C ASP A 60 0.47 4.50 6.77
N LEU A 61 1.52 4.33 5.96
CA LEU A 61 1.49 4.61 4.53
C LEU A 61 0.46 3.72 3.84
N VAL A 62 0.44 2.42 4.19
CA VAL A 62 -0.56 1.47 3.69
C VAL A 62 -1.98 1.88 4.12
N LYS A 63 -2.20 2.20 5.40
CA LYS A 63 -3.52 2.66 5.88
C LYS A 63 -4.00 3.87 5.10
N LYS A 64 -3.15 4.89 4.92
CA LYS A 64 -3.51 6.12 4.20
C LYS A 64 -3.96 5.85 2.77
N LYS A 65 -3.23 5.02 2.02
CA LYS A 65 -3.61 4.68 0.63
C LYS A 65 -4.84 3.78 0.56
N VAL A 66 -4.98 2.82 1.49
CA VAL A 66 -6.18 1.97 1.56
C VAL A 66 -7.42 2.80 1.89
N GLU A 67 -7.33 3.71 2.85
CA GLU A 67 -8.42 4.63 3.17
C GLU A 67 -8.77 5.57 2.01
N ALA A 68 -7.77 6.07 1.28
CA ALA A 68 -8.00 6.86 0.07
C ALA A 68 -8.72 6.05 -1.02
N ASN A 69 -8.24 4.83 -1.31
CA ASN A 69 -8.85 3.95 -2.31
C ASN A 69 -10.26 3.51 -1.93
N ILE A 70 -10.54 3.24 -0.65
CA ILE A 70 -11.91 2.91 -0.19
C ILE A 70 -12.83 4.11 -0.35
N LYS A 71 -12.38 5.33 -0.02
CA LYS A 71 -13.16 6.56 -0.20
C LYS A 71 -13.46 6.83 -1.69
N ASP A 72 -12.50 6.61 -2.58
CA ASP A 72 -12.70 6.71 -4.02
C ASP A 72 -13.62 5.59 -4.56
N THR A 73 -13.53 4.38 -4.01
CA THR A 73 -14.42 3.27 -4.38
C THR A 73 -15.86 3.55 -3.95
N THR A 74 -16.09 4.19 -2.79
CA THR A 74 -17.43 4.65 -2.40
C THR A 74 -17.97 5.79 -3.25
N ALA A 75 -17.12 6.51 -4.00
CA ALA A 75 -17.56 7.49 -4.99
C ALA A 75 -17.92 6.85 -6.35
N THR A 76 -17.51 5.61 -6.61
CA THR A 76 -17.68 4.93 -7.92
C THR A 76 -18.79 3.87 -7.93
N THR A 77 -19.62 3.81 -6.89
CA THR A 77 -20.87 3.01 -6.85
C THR A 77 -22.15 3.86 -6.89
N THR A 78 -22.09 5.03 -7.55
CA THR A 78 -23.29 5.75 -8.00
C THR A 78 -23.18 6.00 -9.51
N ALA A 79 -23.35 4.94 -10.28
CA ALA A 79 -23.84 5.04 -11.65
C ALA A 79 -24.95 4.01 -11.77
N GLY A 80 -26.17 4.48 -11.45
CA GLY A 80 -27.40 3.80 -11.82
C GLY A 80 -27.71 3.95 -13.30
#